data_AF-A0A7Z0VHH8-F1
#
_entry.id   AF-A0A7Z0VHH8-F1
#
_cell.length_a   1.000
_cell.length_b   1.000
_cell.length_c   1.000
_cell.angle_alpha   90.00
_cell.angle_beta   90.00
_cell.angle_gamma   90.00
#
_symmetry.space_group_name_H-M   'P 1'
#
loop_
_entity.id
_entity.type
_entity.pdbx_description
1 polymer ?
#
loop_
_entity_poly.entity_id
_entity_poly.type
_entity_poly.pdbx_seq_one_letter_code
_entity_poly.pdbx_strand_id
1 'polypeptide(L)'
;MRRYHPALVLLHWLLAIMIVAGLIMGTNVLSATPNDVPEKLFYLKMHMSMGIIIFILMTVRLGIRFFTAKPPAADIGNRLFNKLGIATHYLFYLVVILMGASGFATANMAGLPEVVFGNSGAPLVSTFDDFLPRIAHGVLSQLLLILIIGHVLAFLYHQYVRKDSLFSRMWFGRRTSTSSEVQS
;
A
#
# COMPACT_ATOMS: atom_id res chain seq x y z
N MET A 1 -5.45 -22.09 -13.09
CA MET A 1 -4.56 -20.96 -13.47
C MET A 1 -3.49 -20.76 -12.41
N ARG A 2 -2.21 -20.66 -12.80
CA ARG A 2 -1.09 -20.50 -11.86
C ARG A 2 -0.73 -19.04 -11.52
N ARG A 3 -1.29 -18.03 -12.19
CA ARG A 3 -0.93 -16.60 -12.04
C ARG A 3 -2.12 -15.68 -11.86
N TYR A 4 -1.89 -14.50 -11.26
CA TYR A 4 -2.90 -13.44 -11.14
C TYR A 4 -3.19 -12.74 -12.48
N HIS A 5 -4.29 -12.00 -12.53
CA HIS A 5 -4.62 -11.12 -13.65
C HIS A 5 -3.49 -10.09 -13.88
N PRO A 6 -3.02 -9.84 -15.11
CA PRO A 6 -1.91 -8.91 -15.37
C PRO A 6 -2.11 -7.51 -14.78
N ALA A 7 -3.35 -6.99 -14.81
CA ALA A 7 -3.69 -5.73 -14.16
C ALA A 7 -3.43 -5.74 -12.65
N LEU A 8 -3.70 -6.85 -11.95
CA LEU A 8 -3.40 -6.98 -10.53
C LEU A 8 -1.90 -7.02 -10.25
N VAL A 9 -1.12 -7.63 -11.15
CA VAL A 9 0.35 -7.68 -11.06
C VAL A 9 0.93 -6.27 -11.24
N LEU A 10 0.52 -5.56 -12.28
CA LEU A 10 0.96 -4.18 -12.54
C LEU A 10 0.61 -3.27 -11.36
N LEU A 11 -0.65 -3.29 -10.92
CA LEU A 11 -1.10 -2.47 -9.80
C LEU A 11 -0.38 -2.83 -8.49
N HIS A 12 -0.08 -4.12 -8.26
CA HIS A 12 0.66 -4.54 -7.08
C HIS A 12 2.06 -3.91 -7.03
N TRP A 13 2.85 -4.03 -8.11
CA TRP A 13 4.20 -3.49 -8.14
C TRP A 13 4.23 -1.96 -8.11
N LEU A 14 3.32 -1.31 -8.84
CA LEU A 14 3.18 0.14 -8.81
C LEU A 14 2.84 0.63 -7.40
N LEU A 15 1.83 0.03 -6.75
CA LEU A 15 1.46 0.37 -5.38
C LEU A 15 2.60 0.06 -4.39
N ALA A 16 3.31 -1.05 -4.54
CA ALA A 16 4.41 -1.41 -3.65
C ALA A 16 5.51 -0.33 -3.65
N ILE A 17 5.94 0.12 -4.84
CA ILE A 17 6.93 1.18 -4.99
C ILE A 17 6.41 2.49 -4.39
N MET A 18 5.19 2.89 -4.74
CA MET A 18 4.60 4.14 -4.26
C MET A 18 4.40 4.17 -2.74
N ILE A 19 3.96 3.06 -2.14
CA ILE A 19 3.76 2.94 -0.69
C ILE A 19 5.10 3.05 0.04
N VAL A 20 6.15 2.37 -0.44
CA VAL A 20 7.48 2.46 0.18
C VAL A 20 8.02 3.90 0.10
N ALA A 21 7.92 4.54 -1.06
CA ALA A 21 8.33 5.93 -1.22
C ALA A 21 7.50 6.88 -0.34
N GLY A 22 6.18 6.66 -0.24
CA GLY A 22 5.28 7.44 0.61
C GLY A 22 5.61 7.29 2.09
N LEU A 23 5.93 6.07 2.56
CA LEU A 23 6.37 5.82 3.92
C LEU A 23 7.67 6.57 4.22
N ILE A 24 8.72 6.42 3.41
CA ILE A 24 9.99 7.13 3.58
C ILE A 24 9.76 8.65 3.64
N MET A 25 8.96 9.18 2.71
CA MET A 25 8.70 10.62 2.68
C MET A 25 7.91 11.11 3.89
N GLY A 26 6.96 10.31 4.39
CA GLY A 26 6.21 10.64 5.60
C GLY A 26 7.03 10.54 6.89
N THR A 27 7.81 9.46 7.05
CA THR A 27 8.50 9.12 8.30
C THR A 27 9.90 9.71 8.43
N ASN A 28 10.54 10.08 7.32
CA ASN A 28 11.93 10.58 7.34
C ASN A 28 12.06 12.00 6.79
N VAL A 29 11.28 12.37 5.78
CA VAL A 29 11.36 13.72 5.19
C VAL A 29 10.42 14.65 5.95
N LEU A 30 9.11 14.42 5.88
CA LEU A 30 8.12 15.30 6.49
C LEU A 30 8.22 15.39 8.00
N SER A 31 8.55 14.31 8.70
CA SER A 31 8.72 14.31 10.16
C SER A 31 9.93 15.15 10.61
N ALA A 32 10.98 15.21 9.78
CA ALA A 32 12.23 15.92 10.10
C ALA A 32 12.23 17.38 9.60
N THR A 33 11.34 17.73 8.67
CA THR A 33 11.20 19.10 8.16
C THR A 33 10.26 19.92 9.06
N PRO A 34 10.70 21.04 9.65
CA PRO A 34 9.84 21.96 10.40
C PRO A 34 8.67 22.51 9.57
N ASN A 35 7.60 22.98 10.22
CA ASN A 35 6.41 23.50 9.51
C ASN A 35 6.58 24.94 9.01
N ASP A 36 7.58 25.67 9.48
CA ASP A 36 7.87 27.07 9.16
C ASP A 36 8.87 27.26 8.02
N VAL A 37 9.45 26.17 7.50
CA VAL A 37 10.38 26.24 6.36
C VAL A 37 9.65 26.08 5.01
N PRO A 38 10.01 26.85 3.96
CA PRO A 38 9.31 26.82 2.68
C PRO A 38 9.28 25.44 1.99
N GLU A 39 10.35 24.65 2.15
CA GLU A 39 10.49 23.32 1.55
C GLU A 39 9.41 22.34 2.03
N LYS A 40 8.86 22.56 3.23
CA LYS A 40 7.78 21.73 3.78
C LYS A 40 6.58 21.66 2.86
N LEU A 41 6.21 22.78 2.23
CA LEU A 41 5.08 22.85 1.31
C LEU A 41 5.30 21.96 0.08
N PHE A 42 6.51 21.94 -0.46
CA PHE A 42 6.86 21.07 -1.58
C PHE A 42 6.74 19.59 -1.20
N TYR A 43 7.30 19.20 -0.05
CA TYR A 43 7.22 17.81 0.43
C TYR A 43 5.78 17.39 0.76
N LEU A 44 4.98 18.28 1.35
CA LEU A 44 3.56 18.02 1.60
C LEU A 44 2.80 17.82 0.29
N LYS A 45 3.03 18.67 -0.72
CA LYS A 45 2.41 18.55 -2.03
C LYS A 45 2.72 17.21 -2.68
N MET A 46 3.98 16.77 -2.63
CA MET A 46 4.38 15.46 -3.14
C MET A 46 3.70 14.33 -2.37
N HIS A 47 3.66 14.40 -1.04
CA HIS A 47 3.16 13.32 -0.18
C HIS A 47 1.66 13.15 -0.33
N MET A 48 0.93 14.26 -0.30
CA MET A 48 -0.52 14.29 -0.48
C MET A 48 -0.91 13.78 -1.87
N SER A 49 -0.22 14.26 -2.92
CA SER A 49 -0.45 13.78 -4.30
C SER A 49 -0.23 12.27 -4.42
N MET A 50 0.87 11.75 -3.87
CA MET A 50 1.14 10.32 -3.86
C MET A 50 0.07 9.54 -3.07
N GLY A 51 -0.33 10.03 -1.89
CA GLY A 51 -1.35 9.41 -1.06
C GLY A 51 -2.70 9.31 -1.77
N ILE A 52 -3.12 10.37 -2.48
CA ILE A 52 -4.35 10.37 -3.29
C ILE A 52 -4.27 9.32 -4.40
N ILE A 53 -3.14 9.28 -5.14
CA ILE A 53 -2.96 8.30 -6.22
C ILE A 53 -2.96 6.87 -5.66
N ILE A 54 -2.27 6.60 -4.56
CA ILE A 54 -2.26 5.29 -3.88
C ILE A 54 -3.67 4.88 -3.48
N PHE A 55 -4.46 5.80 -2.90
CA PHE A 55 -5.84 5.51 -2.48
C PHE A 55 -6.73 5.12 -3.67
N ILE A 56 -6.65 5.86 -4.78
CA ILE A 56 -7.40 5.57 -6.01
C ILE A 56 -6.97 4.22 -6.58
N LEU A 57 -5.67 4.00 -6.77
CA LEU A 57 -5.13 2.77 -7.34
C LEU A 57 -5.42 1.54 -6.45
N MET A 58 -5.41 1.70 -5.13
CA MET A 58 -5.77 0.63 -4.19
C MET A 58 -7.25 0.28 -4.31
N THR A 59 -8.12 1.28 -4.44
CA THR A 59 -9.56 1.08 -4.66
C THR A 59 -9.83 0.35 -5.98
N VAL A 60 -9.16 0.78 -7.06
CA VAL A 60 -9.23 0.10 -8.37
C VAL A 60 -8.72 -1.34 -8.26
N ARG A 61 -7.57 -1.55 -7.61
CA ARG A 61 -7.01 -2.90 -7.40
C ARG A 61 -7.97 -3.79 -6.60
N LEU A 62 -8.63 -3.25 -5.58
CA LEU A 62 -9.62 -3.97 -4.79
C LEU A 62 -10.83 -4.36 -5.65
N GLY A 63 -11.35 -3.44 -6.46
CA GLY A 63 -12.41 -3.72 -7.44
C GLY A 63 -12.03 -4.84 -8.40
N ILE A 64 -10.88 -4.73 -9.07
CA ILE A 64 -10.39 -5.78 -9.99
C ILE A 64 -10.23 -7.13 -9.27
N ARG A 65 -9.78 -7.14 -8.01
CA ARG A 65 -9.64 -8.37 -7.21
C ARG A 65 -10.99 -9.05 -6.94
N PHE A 66 -12.09 -8.32 -6.87
CA PHE A 66 -13.42 -8.91 -6.73
C PHE A 66 -13.94 -9.52 -8.04
N PHE A 67 -13.61 -8.91 -9.18
CA PHE A 67 -14.13 -9.32 -10.49
C PHE A 67 -13.22 -10.27 -11.28
N THR A 68 -12.05 -10.64 -10.76
CA THR A 68 -11.11 -11.53 -11.46
C THR A 68 -10.87 -12.83 -10.71
N ALA A 69 -10.72 -13.92 -11.48
CA ALA A 69 -10.37 -15.24 -10.94
C ALA A 69 -9.01 -15.21 -10.24
N LYS A 70 -8.94 -15.85 -9.08
CA LYS A 70 -7.74 -15.92 -8.24
C LYS A 70 -7.06 -17.28 -8.44
N PRO A 71 -5.73 -17.34 -8.54
CA PRO A 71 -5.04 -18.63 -8.43
C PRO A 71 -5.32 -19.26 -7.06
N PRO A 72 -5.28 -20.60 -6.94
CA PRO A 72 -5.44 -21.28 -5.66
C PRO A 72 -4.52 -20.69 -4.59
N ALA A 73 -5.00 -20.60 -3.34
CA ALA A 73 -4.18 -20.13 -2.24
C ALA A 73 -2.89 -20.96 -2.15
N ALA A 74 -1.79 -20.34 -1.72
CA ALA A 74 -0.60 -21.11 -1.38
C ALA A 74 -0.94 -21.99 -0.16
N ASP A 75 -0.61 -23.27 -0.25
CA ASP A 75 -0.81 -24.22 0.84
C ASP A 75 0.54 -24.64 1.39
N ILE A 76 0.83 -24.22 2.61
CA ILE A 76 2.08 -24.60 3.30
C ILE A 76 1.92 -25.81 4.22
N GLY A 77 0.81 -26.55 4.12
CA GLY A 77 0.52 -27.73 4.94
C GLY A 77 0.11 -27.40 6.37
N ASN A 78 -0.04 -26.11 6.71
CA ASN A 78 -0.51 -25.64 8.00
C ASN A 78 -1.68 -24.68 7.83
N ARG A 79 -2.85 -25.10 8.35
CA ARG A 79 -4.12 -24.36 8.23
C ARG A 79 -4.06 -22.96 8.84
N LEU A 80 -3.32 -22.76 9.94
CA LEU A 80 -3.20 -21.46 10.59
C LEU A 80 -2.43 -20.48 9.71
N PHE A 81 -1.25 -20.88 9.23
CA PHE A 81 -0.44 -20.02 8.37
C PHE A 81 -1.11 -19.71 7.03
N ASN A 82 -1.84 -20.67 6.44
CA ASN A 82 -2.63 -20.42 5.24
C ASN A 82 -3.71 -19.34 5.49
N LYS A 83 -4.40 -19.39 6.64
CA LYS A 83 -5.39 -18.37 7.04
C LYS A 83 -4.73 -17.01 7.27
N LEU A 84 -3.58 -16.98 7.95
CA LEU A 84 -2.83 -15.75 8.19
C LEU A 84 -2.42 -15.10 6.86
N GLY A 85 -1.96 -15.88 5.88
CA GLY A 85 -1.65 -15.36 4.55
C GLY A 85 -2.83 -14.63 3.91
N ILE A 86 -4.04 -15.19 3.98
CA ILE A 86 -5.26 -14.56 3.47
C ILE A 86 -5.61 -13.30 4.27
N ALA A 87 -5.57 -13.38 5.60
CA ALA A 87 -5.89 -12.29 6.52
C ALA A 87 -4.98 -11.07 6.30
N THR A 88 -3.67 -11.30 6.16
CA THR A 88 -2.68 -10.24 5.90
C THR A 88 -3.01 -9.45 4.64
N HIS A 89 -3.47 -10.09 3.56
CA HIS A 89 -3.86 -9.36 2.35
C HIS A 89 -5.07 -8.46 2.58
N TYR A 90 -6.11 -8.92 3.28
CA TYR A 90 -7.26 -8.08 3.62
C TYR A 90 -6.88 -6.96 4.58
N LEU A 91 -5.98 -7.24 5.51
CA LEU A 91 -5.45 -6.24 6.43
C LEU A 91 -4.69 -5.14 5.69
N PHE A 92 -3.89 -5.47 4.67
CA PHE A 92 -3.27 -4.46 3.81
C PHE A 92 -4.30 -3.54 3.13
N TYR A 93 -5.37 -4.11 2.57
CA TYR A 93 -6.43 -3.30 1.95
C TYR A 93 -7.04 -2.34 2.97
N LEU A 94 -7.40 -2.86 4.15
CA LEU A 94 -7.98 -2.04 5.21
C LEU A 94 -7.02 -0.92 5.65
N VAL A 95 -5.77 -1.26 5.97
CA VAL A 95 -4.77 -0.30 6.47
C VAL A 95 -4.48 0.78 5.41
N VAL A 96 -4.31 0.42 4.14
CA VAL A 96 -4.02 1.42 3.09
C VAL A 96 -5.22 2.34 2.83
N ILE A 97 -6.45 1.82 2.88
CA ILE A 97 -7.65 2.65 2.77
C ILE A 97 -7.76 3.60 3.97
N LEU A 98 -7.54 3.11 5.20
CA LEU A 98 -7.54 3.94 6.41
C LEU A 98 -6.40 4.97 6.42
N MET A 99 -5.24 4.66 5.85
CA MET A 99 -4.15 5.62 5.63
C MET A 99 -4.61 6.78 4.74
N GLY A 100 -5.24 6.49 3.61
CA GLY A 100 -5.79 7.53 2.73
C GLY A 100 -6.88 8.36 3.41
N ALA A 101 -7.81 7.71 4.12
CA ALA A 101 -8.90 8.38 4.82
C ALA A 101 -8.39 9.31 5.96
N SER A 102 -7.45 8.83 6.78
CA SER A 102 -6.84 9.62 7.86
C SER A 102 -5.99 10.79 7.33
N GLY A 103 -5.26 10.58 6.22
CA GLY A 103 -4.51 11.64 5.56
C GLY A 103 -5.42 12.72 4.97
N PHE A 104 -6.51 12.31 4.32
CA PHE A 104 -7.53 13.22 3.80
C PHE A 104 -8.19 14.03 4.92
N ALA A 105 -8.58 13.38 6.02
CA ALA A 105 -9.18 14.06 7.17
C ALA A 105 -8.20 15.06 7.80
N THR A 106 -6.94 14.68 8.01
CA THR A 106 -5.89 15.58 8.50
C THR A 106 -5.74 16.80 7.59
N ALA A 107 -5.68 16.58 6.27
CA ALA A 107 -5.51 17.66 5.31
C ALA A 107 -6.65 18.68 5.34
N ASN A 108 -7.90 18.21 5.40
CA ASN A 108 -9.06 19.10 5.47
C ASN A 108 -9.12 19.87 6.78
N MET A 109 -8.87 19.21 7.91
CA MET A 109 -8.90 19.87 9.23
C MET A 109 -7.80 20.91 9.40
N ALA A 110 -6.64 20.69 8.77
CA ALA A 110 -5.50 21.62 8.81
C ALA A 110 -5.50 22.65 7.65
N GLY A 111 -6.55 22.72 6.83
CA GLY A 111 -6.63 23.68 5.72
C GLY A 111 -5.60 23.46 4.60
N LEU A 112 -4.99 22.28 4.53
CA LEU A 112 -3.89 22.00 3.58
C LEU A 112 -4.29 22.13 2.11
N PRO A 113 -5.51 21.82 1.64
CA PRO A 113 -5.84 21.99 0.22
C PRO A 113 -5.61 23.40 -0.30
N GLU A 114 -6.02 24.42 0.45
CA GLU A 114 -5.84 25.83 0.07
C GLU A 114 -4.37 26.26 0.17
N VAL A 115 -3.67 25.83 1.23
CA VAL A 115 -2.26 26.20 1.44
C VAL A 115 -1.35 25.54 0.40
N VAL A 116 -1.52 24.24 0.15
CA VAL A 116 -0.60 23.41 -0.62
C VAL A 116 -0.92 23.40 -2.12
N PHE A 117 -2.21 23.35 -2.48
CA PHE A 117 -2.64 23.32 -3.89
C PHE A 117 -3.23 24.64 -4.37
N GLY A 118 -3.89 25.39 -3.49
CA GLY A 118 -4.46 26.71 -3.79
C GLY A 118 -3.45 27.86 -3.72
N ASN A 119 -2.25 27.62 -3.17
CA ASN A 119 -1.20 28.63 -3.02
C ASN A 119 -1.69 29.90 -2.30
N SER A 120 -2.50 29.73 -1.25
CA SER A 120 -3.13 30.84 -0.51
C SER A 120 -2.14 31.76 0.20
N GLY A 121 -0.89 31.30 0.41
CA GLY A 121 0.11 32.02 1.20
C GLY A 121 -0.14 31.99 2.71
N ALA A 122 -1.21 31.32 3.17
CA ALA A 122 -1.46 31.15 4.59
C ALA A 122 -0.40 30.24 5.23
N PRO A 123 0.01 30.51 6.47
CA PRO A 123 0.99 29.69 7.16
C PRO A 123 0.43 28.30 7.46
N LEU A 124 1.31 27.29 7.53
CA LEU A 124 0.94 25.98 8.07
C LEU A 124 0.63 26.09 9.56
N VAL A 125 -0.17 25.16 10.06
CA VAL A 125 -0.35 24.95 11.50
C VAL A 125 1.00 24.70 12.19
N SER A 126 1.16 25.18 13.42
CA SER A 126 2.40 25.01 14.19
C SER A 126 2.72 23.53 14.45
N THR A 127 1.69 22.72 14.67
CA THR A 127 1.79 21.27 14.80
C THR A 127 0.60 20.57 14.14
N PHE A 128 0.83 19.36 13.64
CA PHE A 128 -0.24 18.48 13.16
C PHE A 128 -0.72 17.50 14.24
N ASP A 129 -0.04 17.41 15.38
CA ASP A 129 -0.31 16.41 16.41
C ASP A 129 -1.62 16.69 17.17
N ASP A 130 -2.15 17.90 17.07
CA ASP A 130 -3.46 18.29 17.61
C ASP A 130 -4.64 17.62 16.87
N PHE A 131 -4.40 17.06 15.68
CA PHE A 131 -5.42 16.40 14.88
C PHE A 131 -5.45 14.91 15.14
N LEU A 132 -6.54 14.39 15.71
CA LEU A 132 -6.70 12.94 15.93
C LEU A 132 -6.47 12.09 14.66
N PRO A 133 -6.93 12.49 13.45
CA PRO A 133 -6.62 11.75 12.23
C PRO A 133 -5.11 11.70 11.91
N ARG A 134 -4.31 12.69 12.32
CA ARG A 134 -2.86 12.69 12.12
C ARG A 134 -2.20 11.62 13.00
N ILE A 135 -2.64 11.51 14.24
CA ILE A 135 -2.18 10.47 15.18
C ILE A 135 -2.50 9.09 14.60
N ALA A 136 -3.75 8.90 14.16
CA ALA A 136 -4.17 7.65 13.51
C ALA A 136 -3.32 7.34 12.28
N HIS A 137 -3.02 8.33 11.43
CA HIS A 137 -2.16 8.18 10.25
C HIS A 137 -0.74 7.74 10.63
N GLY A 138 -0.19 8.27 11.74
CA GLY A 138 1.12 7.86 12.28
C GLY A 138 1.13 6.41 12.77
N VAL A 139 0.10 5.98 13.51
CA VAL A 139 -0.02 4.59 13.97
C VAL A 139 -0.22 3.63 12.80
N LEU A 140 -1.06 4.00 11.84
CA LEU A 140 -1.32 3.19 10.65
C LEU A 140 -0.08 3.06 9.76
N SER A 141 0.79 4.07 9.68
CA SER A 141 2.04 3.99 8.91
C SER A 141 3.03 3.00 9.53
N GLN A 142 3.16 3.00 10.87
CA GLN A 142 3.97 2.01 11.59
C GLN A 142 3.42 0.59 11.41
N LEU A 143 2.10 0.41 11.54
CA LEU A 143 1.46 -0.87 11.28
C LEU A 143 1.69 -1.33 9.84
N LEU A 144 1.56 -0.43 8.86
CA LEU A 144 1.80 -0.73 7.46
C LEU A 144 3.24 -1.18 7.22
N LEU A 145 4.23 -0.53 7.83
CA LEU A 145 5.63 -0.92 7.75
C LEU A 145 5.86 -2.34 8.29
N ILE A 146 5.31 -2.65 9.47
CA ILE A 146 5.40 -4.00 10.07
C ILE A 146 4.79 -5.05 9.14
N LEU A 147 3.62 -4.75 8.56
CA LEU A 147 2.96 -5.66 7.61
C LEU A 147 3.81 -5.87 6.36
N ILE A 148 4.44 -4.82 5.81
CA ILE A 148 5.34 -4.94 4.65
C ILE A 148 6.52 -5.84 4.99
N ILE A 149 7.17 -5.64 6.13
CA ILE A 149 8.30 -6.47 6.56
C ILE A 149 7.85 -7.94 6.68
N GLY A 150 6.74 -8.20 7.39
CA GLY A 150 6.20 -9.54 7.54
C GLY A 150 5.83 -10.19 6.19
N HIS A 151 5.30 -9.41 5.25
CA HIS A 151 4.97 -9.87 3.91
C HIS A 151 6.21 -10.25 3.10
N VAL A 152 7.27 -9.43 3.15
CA VAL A 152 8.54 -9.71 2.47
C VAL A 152 9.21 -10.93 3.09
N LEU A 153 9.23 -11.05 4.42
CA LEU A 153 9.78 -12.24 5.10
C LEU A 153 9.03 -13.52 4.72
N ALA A 154 7.70 -13.48 4.66
CA ALA A 154 6.89 -14.60 4.18
C ALA A 154 7.23 -14.95 2.73
N PHE A 155 7.36 -13.95 1.86
CA PHE A 155 7.80 -14.15 0.48
C PHE A 155 9.17 -14.85 0.40
N LEU A 156 10.17 -14.38 1.17
CA LEU A 156 11.51 -14.98 1.21
C LEU A 156 11.47 -16.42 1.72
N TYR A 157 10.67 -16.69 2.75
CA TYR A 157 10.45 -18.05 3.25
C TYR A 157 9.89 -18.98 2.17
N HIS A 158 8.86 -18.53 1.45
CA HIS A 158 8.28 -19.29 0.35
C HIS A 158 9.28 -19.54 -0.79
N GLN A 159 10.07 -18.52 -1.14
CA GLN A 159 11.02 -18.59 -2.24
C GLN A 159 12.21 -19.49 -1.93
N TYR A 160 12.82 -19.36 -0.75
CA TYR A 160 14.08 -20.02 -0.43
C TYR A 160 13.93 -21.30 0.41
N VAL A 161 12.94 -21.36 1.29
CA VAL A 161 12.72 -22.53 2.16
C VAL A 161 11.71 -23.49 1.55
N ARG A 162 10.52 -23.01 1.16
CA ARG A 162 9.49 -23.86 0.56
C ARG A 162 9.75 -24.20 -0.90
N LYS A 163 10.47 -23.33 -1.62
CA LYS A 163 10.78 -23.47 -3.05
C LYS A 163 9.54 -23.66 -3.92
N ASP A 164 8.40 -23.08 -3.52
CA ASP A 164 7.10 -23.25 -4.17
C ASP A 164 6.81 -22.23 -5.28
N SER A 165 7.84 -21.47 -5.69
CA SER A 165 7.80 -20.51 -6.79
C SER A 165 6.68 -19.46 -6.66
N LEU A 166 6.35 -19.05 -5.42
CA LEU A 166 5.30 -18.06 -5.13
C LEU A 166 5.49 -16.75 -5.93
N PHE A 167 6.74 -16.34 -6.17
CA PHE A 167 7.09 -15.17 -6.98
C PHE A 167 6.42 -15.17 -8.35
N SER A 168 6.42 -16.34 -9.02
CA SER A 168 5.91 -16.49 -10.39
C SER A 168 4.43 -16.14 -10.51
N ARG A 169 3.68 -16.16 -9.40
CA ARG A 169 2.25 -15.83 -9.36
C ARG A 169 2.00 -14.32 -9.46
N MET A 170 2.94 -13.50 -8.96
CA MET A 170 2.91 -12.03 -8.97
C MET A 170 3.94 -11.44 -9.95
N TRP A 171 4.28 -12.18 -11.01
CA TRP A 171 5.16 -11.72 -12.07
C TRP A 171 4.46 -11.72 -13.43
N PHE A 172 4.94 -10.88 -14.36
CA PHE A 172 4.41 -10.81 -15.72
C PHE A 172 4.63 -12.13 -16.49
N GLY A 173 3.63 -12.55 -17.28
CA GLY A 173 3.74 -13.65 -18.25
C GLY A 173 2.43 -14.40 -18.53
N ARG A 174 2.49 -15.41 -19.41
CA ARG A 174 1.31 -16.10 -19.95
C ARG A 174 0.51 -16.82 -18.85
N ARG A 175 -0.82 -16.64 -18.88
CA ARG A 175 -1.77 -17.39 -18.04
C ARG A 175 -2.11 -18.69 -18.76
N THR A 176 -1.50 -19.80 -18.36
CA THR A 176 -1.90 -21.13 -18.83
C THR A 176 -3.08 -21.64 -17.98
N SER A 177 -4.16 -22.03 -18.65
CA SER A 177 -5.25 -22.80 -18.05
C SER A 177 -4.79 -24.23 -17.84
N THR A 178 -5.13 -24.82 -16.70
CA THR A 178 -4.70 -26.18 -16.30
C THR A 178 -5.33 -27.30 -17.16
N SER A 179 -6.11 -26.95 -18.19
CA SER A 179 -6.84 -27.88 -19.05
C SER A 179 -6.02 -28.54 -20.16
N SER A 180 -4.75 -28.17 -20.36
CA SER A 180 -3.92 -28.70 -21.46
C SER A 180 -2.87 -29.73 -21.02
N GLU A 181 -2.84 -30.17 -19.76
CA GLU A 181 -1.87 -31.17 -19.25
C GLU A 181 -2.43 -32.61 -19.23
N VAL A 182 -3.65 -32.85 -19.75
CA VAL A 182 -4.28 -34.19 -19.80
C VAL A 182 -4.26 -34.81 -21.21
N GLN A 183 -3.64 -34.15 -22.19
CA GLN A 183 -3.50 -34.70 -23.56
C GLN A 183 -2.07 -34.53 -24.08
N SER A 184 -1.14 -35.29 -23.51
CA SER A 184 0.13 -35.65 -24.16
C SER A 184 0.71 -36.89 -23.50
#